data_AF-A0A1H3HXL1-F1
#
_entry.id   AF-A0A1H3HXL1-F1
#
_cell.length_a   1.000
_cell.length_b   1.000
_cell.length_c   1.000
_cell.angle_alpha   90.00
_cell.angle_beta   90.00
_cell.angle_gamma   90.00
#
_symmetry.space_group_name_H-M   'P 1'
#
loop_
_entity.id
_entity.type
_entity.pdbx_description
1 polymer ?
#
loop_
_entity_poly.entity_id
_entity_poly.type
_entity_poly.pdbx_seq_one_letter_code
_entity_poly.pdbx_strand_id
1 'polypeptide(L)'
;MRTAIMLGAAVGPNGLASPTLERRAKHAAALYLDGQVDRILLTGGIGQNPPSEAHVAAQICYSFGINPSNVLLEENAQTTLENFVCALDQHPSIQWDQLIIVTDKYHALRASMTARALRLNYKTDCPPLKGSNRRKIIKSYLREIPAILFYAVKLRSIIVQR
;
A
#
# COMPACT_ATOMS: atom_id res chain seq x y z
N MET A 1 -6.76 -7.79 16.11
CA MET A 1 -5.52 -6.97 16.02
C MET A 1 -5.67 -6.05 14.82
N ARG A 2 -5.33 -4.77 14.94
CA ARG A 2 -5.42 -3.79 13.86
C ARG A 2 -4.17 -3.89 12.98
N THR A 3 -4.35 -3.92 11.67
CA THR A 3 -3.23 -4.04 10.71
C THR A 3 -3.22 -2.85 9.77
N ALA A 4 -2.05 -2.24 9.59
CA ALA A 4 -1.81 -1.32 8.48
C ALA A 4 -1.35 -2.10 7.26
N ILE A 5 -2.08 -2.03 6.14
CA ILE A 5 -1.59 -2.50 4.84
C ILE A 5 -1.03 -1.31 4.07
N MET A 6 0.26 -1.34 3.78
CA MET A 6 0.92 -0.32 2.98
C MET A 6 0.99 -0.76 1.53
N LEU A 7 0.37 0.04 0.65
CA LEU A 7 0.42 -0.22 -0.78
C LEU A 7 1.76 0.24 -1.37
N GLY A 8 2.35 -0.65 -2.17
CA GLY A 8 3.56 -0.41 -2.96
C GLY A 8 3.50 0.84 -3.85
N ALA A 9 4.68 1.27 -4.30
CA ALA A 9 4.85 2.46 -5.12
C ALA A 9 5.93 2.32 -6.21
N ALA A 10 7.20 2.48 -5.83
CA ALA A 10 8.33 2.35 -6.76
C ALA A 10 9.66 2.30 -6.00
N VAL A 11 10.58 1.46 -6.50
CA VAL A 11 12.01 1.44 -6.16
C VAL A 11 12.80 2.15 -7.27
N GLY A 12 13.74 3.00 -6.87
CA GLY A 12 14.61 3.74 -7.79
C GLY A 12 15.69 2.86 -8.43
N PRO A 13 16.38 3.35 -9.47
CA PRO A 13 17.43 2.57 -10.17
C PRO A 13 18.61 2.17 -9.29
N ASN A 14 18.81 2.86 -8.17
CA ASN A 14 19.82 2.55 -7.16
C ASN A 14 19.36 1.52 -6.12
N GLY A 15 18.19 0.90 -6.30
CA GLY A 15 17.60 -0.04 -5.35
C GLY A 15 17.03 0.61 -4.09
N LEU A 16 16.99 1.95 -4.03
CA LEU A 16 16.47 2.68 -2.87
C LEU A 16 15.00 3.07 -3.06
N ALA A 17 14.33 3.35 -1.95
CA ALA A 17 12.94 3.79 -1.96
C ALA A 17 12.78 5.07 -2.81
N SER A 18 11.76 5.10 -3.66
CA SER A 18 11.31 6.37 -4.23
C SER A 18 10.77 7.29 -3.11
N PRO A 19 10.70 8.62 -3.32
CA PRO A 19 10.12 9.54 -2.33
C PRO A 19 8.68 9.20 -1.92
N THR A 20 7.95 8.49 -2.79
CA THR A 20 6.61 7.99 -2.47
C THR A 20 6.65 6.75 -1.60
N LEU A 21 7.46 5.75 -1.96
CA LEU A 21 7.60 4.52 -1.17
C LEU A 21 8.11 4.84 0.24
N GLU A 22 9.13 5.70 0.32
CA GLU A 22 9.72 6.15 1.58
C GLU A 22 8.69 6.83 2.48
N ARG A 23 7.91 7.78 1.92
CA ARG A 23 6.87 8.49 2.67
C ARG A 23 5.80 7.54 3.21
N ARG A 24 5.37 6.55 2.42
CA ARG A 24 4.37 5.57 2.86
C ARG A 24 4.91 4.65 3.94
N ALA A 25 6.15 4.18 3.79
CA ALA A 25 6.79 3.32 4.78
C ALA A 25 6.99 4.06 6.11
N LYS A 26 7.46 5.31 6.07
CA LYS A 26 7.57 6.18 7.25
C LYS A 26 6.22 6.40 7.93
N HIS A 27 5.16 6.57 7.15
CA HIS A 27 3.80 6.75 7.69
C HIS A 27 3.27 5.48 8.35
N ALA A 28 3.46 4.32 7.71
CA ALA A 28 3.08 3.02 8.29
C ALA A 28 3.85 2.77 9.60
N ALA A 29 5.15 3.09 9.63
CA ALA A 29 5.96 3.00 10.84
C ALA A 29 5.43 3.93 11.95
N ALA A 30 5.07 5.18 11.62
CA ALA A 30 4.49 6.12 12.59
C ALA A 30 3.18 5.60 13.19
N LEU A 31 2.26 5.07 12.36
CA LEU A 31 1.00 4.50 12.86
C LEU A 31 1.22 3.34 13.85
N TYR A 32 2.25 2.52 13.62
CA TYR A 32 2.61 1.44 14.53
C TYR A 32 3.20 1.98 15.84
N LEU A 33 4.16 2.91 15.75
CA LEU A 33 4.82 3.50 16.91
C LEU A 33 3.85 4.30 17.79
N ASP A 34 2.83 4.91 17.18
CA ASP A 34 1.75 5.63 17.86
C ASP A 34 0.68 4.69 18.46
N GLY A 35 0.81 3.37 18.30
CA GLY A 35 -0.15 2.38 18.81
C GLY A 35 -1.50 2.36 18.07
N GLN A 36 -1.57 2.96 16.87
CA GLN A 36 -2.78 2.98 16.05
C GLN A 36 -3.00 1.63 15.34
N VAL A 37 -1.92 0.89 15.07
CA VAL A 37 -1.96 -0.49 14.57
C VAL A 37 -1.02 -1.38 15.37
N ASP A 38 -1.34 -2.67 15.40
CA ASP A 38 -0.57 -3.68 16.13
C ASP A 38 0.42 -4.43 15.21
N ARG A 39 0.23 -4.34 13.88
CA ARG A 39 1.11 -4.92 12.85
C ARG A 39 1.12 -4.07 11.58
N ILE A 40 2.18 -4.20 10.80
CA ILE A 40 2.32 -3.61 9.47
C ILE A 40 2.44 -4.73 8.45
N LEU A 41 1.65 -4.69 7.39
CA LEU A 41 1.78 -5.51 6.20
C LEU A 41 2.23 -4.65 5.03
N LEU A 42 3.43 -4.91 4.51
CA LEU A 42 4.02 -4.19 3.40
C LEU A 42 3.80 -5.00 2.12
N THR A 43 3.18 -4.38 1.12
CA THR A 43 2.84 -5.03 -0.16
C THR A 43 3.59 -4.43 -1.32
N GLY A 44 3.80 -5.23 -2.35
CA GLY A 44 4.40 -4.82 -3.62
C GLY A 44 5.67 -5.61 -3.94
N GLY A 45 5.66 -6.25 -5.10
CA GLY A 45 6.77 -7.02 -5.62
C GLY A 45 7.83 -6.18 -6.31
N ILE A 46 8.60 -6.84 -7.18
CA ILE A 46 9.64 -6.17 -7.98
C ILE A 46 8.96 -5.39 -9.10
N GLY A 47 9.07 -4.06 -9.02
CA GLY A 47 8.60 -3.15 -10.07
C GLY A 47 9.61 -3.01 -11.20
N GLN A 48 9.92 -1.77 -11.58
CA GLN A 48 10.91 -1.49 -12.64
C GLN A 48 12.35 -1.82 -12.24
N ASN A 49 12.67 -1.71 -10.94
CA ASN A 49 14.00 -1.96 -10.40
C ASN A 49 13.87 -2.89 -9.19
N PRO A 50 14.80 -3.84 -9.00
CA PRO A 50 14.90 -4.61 -7.76
C PRO A 50 15.49 -3.75 -6.62
N PRO A 51 15.31 -4.14 -5.35
CA PRO A 51 14.52 -5.29 -4.86
C PRO A 51 13.01 -4.98 -4.82
N SER A 52 12.21 -5.84 -4.20
CA SER A 52 10.76 -5.63 -4.08
C SER A 52 10.42 -4.37 -3.29
N GLU A 53 9.27 -3.77 -3.59
CA GLU A 53 8.79 -2.57 -2.89
C GLU A 53 8.53 -2.85 -1.40
N ALA A 54 7.95 -4.02 -1.09
CA ALA A 54 7.72 -4.47 0.27
C ALA A 54 9.03 -4.64 1.05
N HIS A 55 10.06 -5.25 0.45
CA HIS A 55 11.36 -5.41 1.09
C HIS A 55 12.01 -4.06 1.41
N VAL A 56 12.05 -3.14 0.45
CA VAL A 56 12.63 -1.80 0.66
C VAL A 56 11.88 -1.04 1.77
N ALA A 57 10.55 -1.13 1.79
CA ALA A 57 9.75 -0.51 2.85
C ALA A 57 9.99 -1.15 4.22
N ALA A 58 10.30 -2.45 4.27
CA ALA A 58 10.60 -3.17 5.50
C ALA A 58 11.87 -2.63 6.16
N GLN A 59 12.93 -2.43 5.36
CA GLN A 59 14.18 -1.85 5.84
C GLN A 59 13.97 -0.48 6.48
N ILE A 60 13.06 0.32 5.91
CA ILE A 60 12.67 1.60 6.51
C ILE A 60 12.01 1.36 7.87
N CYS A 61 11.00 0.48 7.97
CA CYS A 61 10.33 0.17 9.24
C CYS A 61 11.31 -0.34 10.31
N TYR A 62 12.26 -1.20 9.93
CA TYR A 62 13.30 -1.71 10.84
C TYR A 62 14.24 -0.60 11.31
N SER A 63 14.58 0.36 10.44
CA SER A 63 15.39 1.52 10.84
C SER A 63 14.72 2.42 11.90
N PHE A 64 13.39 2.34 12.03
CA PHE A 64 12.62 2.99 13.09
C PHE A 64 12.50 2.14 14.38
N GLY A 65 13.19 1.00 14.45
CA GLY A 65 13.21 0.12 15.63
C GLY A 65 12.01 -0.84 15.73
N ILE A 66 11.21 -0.98 14.67
CA ILE A 66 10.06 -1.90 14.66
C ILE A 66 10.59 -3.34 14.57
N ASN A 67 10.11 -4.20 15.47
CA ASN A 67 10.50 -5.60 15.49
C ASN A 67 10.04 -6.32 14.20
N PRO A 68 10.92 -7.08 13.51
CA PRO A 68 10.55 -7.85 12.32
C PRO A 68 9.34 -8.77 12.48
N SER A 69 9.07 -9.30 13.68
CA SER A 69 7.89 -10.13 13.92
C SER A 69 6.55 -9.39 13.77
N ASN A 70 6.57 -8.06 13.79
CA ASN A 70 5.40 -7.20 13.63
C ASN A 70 5.29 -6.59 12.22
N VAL A 71 6.25 -6.90 11.33
CA VAL A 71 6.25 -6.48 9.93
C VAL A 71 6.11 -7.71 9.04
N LEU A 72 4.97 -7.79 8.36
CA LEU A 72 4.67 -8.83 7.40
C LEU A 72 4.97 -8.32 5.99
N LEU A 73 5.46 -9.21 5.12
CA LEU A 73 5.77 -8.89 3.73
C LEU A 73 4.87 -9.65 2.77
N GLU A 74 4.53 -9.00 1.68
CA GLU A 74 3.91 -9.55 0.49
C GLU A 74 4.70 -9.00 -0.71
N GLU A 75 5.48 -9.86 -1.39
CA GLU A 75 6.49 -9.45 -2.37
C GLU A 75 6.14 -9.85 -3.82
N ASN A 76 4.90 -10.24 -4.09
CA ASN A 76 4.48 -10.76 -5.39
C ASN A 76 3.60 -9.79 -6.18
N ALA A 77 2.86 -8.90 -5.50
CA ALA A 77 1.88 -8.05 -6.17
C ALA A 77 2.50 -7.02 -7.12
N GLN A 78 1.94 -6.91 -8.32
CA GLN A 78 2.32 -5.91 -9.33
C GLN A 78 1.21 -4.88 -9.57
N THR A 79 -0.01 -5.16 -9.11
CA THR A 79 -1.17 -4.27 -9.25
C THR A 79 -1.83 -3.96 -7.91
N THR A 80 -2.63 -2.89 -7.88
CA THR A 80 -3.39 -2.53 -6.66
C THR A 80 -4.35 -3.64 -6.25
N LEU A 81 -4.95 -4.36 -7.21
CA LEU A 81 -5.78 -5.54 -6.89
C LEU A 81 -4.95 -6.66 -6.26
N GLU A 82 -3.80 -6.98 -6.86
CA GLU A 82 -2.91 -8.02 -6.33
C GLU A 82 -2.39 -7.67 -4.94
N ASN A 83 -2.09 -6.40 -4.63
CA ASN A 83 -1.66 -6.01 -3.28
C ASN A 83 -2.65 -6.50 -2.21
N PHE A 84 -3.96 -6.46 -2.48
CA PHE A 84 -4.95 -6.99 -1.54
C PHE A 84 -5.14 -8.50 -1.67
N VAL A 85 -5.26 -9.02 -2.89
CA VAL A 85 -5.52 -10.46 -3.09
C VAL A 85 -4.36 -11.31 -2.57
N CYS A 86 -3.12 -10.97 -2.94
CA CYS A 86 -1.93 -11.67 -2.46
C CYS A 86 -1.76 -11.52 -0.94
N ALA A 87 -2.08 -10.36 -0.39
CA ALA A 87 -2.06 -10.14 1.06
C ALA A 87 -3.07 -11.02 1.81
N LEU A 88 -4.30 -11.09 1.31
CA LEU A 88 -5.37 -11.93 1.86
C LEU A 88 -5.00 -13.42 1.80
N ASP A 89 -4.37 -13.84 0.71
CA ASP A 89 -4.01 -15.24 0.44
C ASP A 89 -2.77 -15.70 1.23
N GLN A 90 -1.74 -14.86 1.32
CA GLN A 90 -0.50 -15.17 2.04
C GLN A 90 -0.65 -15.02 3.57
N HIS A 91 -1.56 -14.16 4.04
CA HIS A 91 -1.76 -13.89 5.46
C HIS A 91 -3.22 -14.14 5.90
N PRO A 92 -3.73 -15.38 5.78
CA PRO A 92 -5.13 -15.71 6.08
C PRO A 92 -5.46 -15.62 7.59
N SER A 93 -4.44 -15.57 8.45
CA SER A 93 -4.57 -15.40 9.90
C SER A 93 -4.84 -13.96 10.32
N ILE A 94 -4.66 -12.98 9.42
CA ILE A 94 -4.99 -11.59 9.70
C ILE A 94 -6.52 -11.44 9.74
N GLN A 95 -7.03 -10.81 10.79
CA GLN A 95 -8.41 -10.36 10.82
C GLN A 95 -8.52 -9.05 10.02
N TRP A 96 -9.23 -9.11 8.90
CA TRP A 96 -9.40 -8.01 7.95
C TRP A 96 -10.59 -7.09 8.26
N ASP A 97 -11.08 -7.17 9.51
CA ASP A 97 -12.23 -6.43 10.02
C ASP A 97 -11.88 -4.99 10.44
N GLN A 98 -10.60 -4.68 10.65
CA GLN A 98 -10.11 -3.32 10.97
C GLN A 98 -8.80 -3.00 10.25
N LEU A 99 -8.88 -2.88 8.93
CA LEU A 99 -7.73 -2.60 8.08
C LEU A 99 -7.47 -1.09 7.92
N ILE A 100 -6.23 -0.65 8.13
CA ILE A 100 -5.80 0.70 7.75
C ILE A 100 -4.99 0.63 6.45
N ILE A 101 -5.53 1.21 5.37
CA ILE A 101 -4.85 1.26 4.07
C ILE A 101 -3.95 2.50 4.05
N VAL A 102 -2.64 2.27 4.03
CA VAL A 102 -1.63 3.31 3.90
C VAL A 102 -1.29 3.51 2.42
N THR A 103 -1.68 4.67 1.89
CA THR A 103 -1.40 5.06 0.51
C THR A 103 -1.45 6.58 0.34
N ASP A 104 -1.07 7.12 -0.82
CA ASP A 104 -1.18 8.57 -1.04
C ASP A 104 -2.59 9.02 -1.40
N LYS A 105 -2.91 10.28 -1.11
CA LYS A 105 -4.22 10.91 -1.40
C LYS A 105 -4.69 10.73 -2.85
N TYR A 106 -3.80 10.88 -3.83
CA TYR A 106 -4.16 10.69 -5.24
C TYR A 106 -4.49 9.23 -5.58
N HIS A 107 -3.91 8.27 -4.86
CA HIS A 107 -4.11 6.84 -5.08
C HIS A 107 -5.22 6.23 -4.20
N ALA A 108 -5.64 6.95 -3.16
CA ALA A 108 -6.62 6.49 -2.17
C ALA A 108 -7.95 6.05 -2.78
N LEU A 109 -8.44 6.74 -3.82
CA LEU A 109 -9.70 6.37 -4.48
C LEU A 109 -9.62 4.98 -5.14
N ARG A 110 -8.56 4.71 -5.92
CA ARG A 110 -8.36 3.40 -6.58
C ARG A 110 -8.16 2.28 -5.56
N ALA A 111 -7.41 2.54 -4.50
CA ALA A 111 -7.26 1.61 -3.38
C ALA A 111 -8.62 1.30 -2.71
N SER A 112 -9.41 2.34 -2.44
CA SER A 112 -10.73 2.23 -1.81
C SER A 112 -11.73 1.45 -2.67
N MET A 113 -11.76 1.70 -3.98
CA MET A 113 -12.58 0.92 -4.91
C MET A 113 -12.24 -0.57 -4.86
N THR A 114 -10.94 -0.88 -4.86
CA THR A 114 -10.44 -2.27 -4.82
C THR A 114 -10.80 -2.95 -3.51
N ALA A 115 -10.52 -2.31 -2.37
CA ALA A 115 -10.85 -2.87 -1.06
C ALA A 115 -12.36 -3.05 -0.87
N ARG A 116 -13.18 -2.13 -1.39
CA ARG A 116 -14.64 -2.24 -1.38
C ARG A 116 -15.15 -3.39 -2.25
N ALA A 117 -14.57 -3.59 -3.43
CA ALA A 117 -14.91 -4.72 -4.30
C ALA A 117 -14.60 -6.08 -3.63
N LEU A 118 -13.58 -6.12 -2.76
CA LEU A 118 -13.21 -7.27 -1.95
C LEU A 118 -13.98 -7.37 -0.61
N ARG A 119 -14.96 -6.49 -0.38
CA ARG A 119 -15.79 -6.42 0.85
C ARG A 119 -14.97 -6.30 2.15
N LEU A 120 -13.79 -5.66 2.08
CA LEU A 120 -12.97 -5.40 3.25
C LEU A 120 -13.56 -4.26 4.09
N ASN A 121 -13.44 -4.35 5.41
CA ASN A 121 -13.73 -3.22 6.29
C ASN A 121 -12.44 -2.42 6.52
N TYR A 122 -12.40 -1.19 6.02
CA TYR A 122 -11.17 -0.42 5.98
C TYR A 122 -11.36 1.07 6.28
N LYS A 123 -10.25 1.69 6.69
CA LYS A 123 -10.05 3.14 6.63
C LYS A 123 -8.81 3.44 5.79
N THR A 124 -8.83 4.51 5.01
CA THR A 124 -7.64 4.99 4.32
C THR A 124 -6.93 6.03 5.19
N ASP A 125 -5.63 5.86 5.40
CA ASP A 125 -4.79 6.85 6.05
C ASP A 125 -3.68 7.27 5.08
N CYS A 126 -3.62 8.58 4.80
CA CYS A 126 -2.77 9.12 3.75
C CYS A 126 -1.74 10.07 4.34
N PRO A 127 -0.42 9.82 4.14
CA PRO A 127 0.59 10.75 4.61
C PRO A 127 0.44 12.12 3.95
N PRO A 128 0.84 13.20 4.65
CA PRO A 128 0.88 14.52 4.06
C PRO A 128 1.88 14.57 2.90
N LEU A 129 1.48 15.16 1.77
CA LEU A 129 2.34 15.31 0.58
C LEU A 129 3.39 16.44 0.73
N LYS A 130 3.74 16.83 1.95
CA LYS A 130 4.69 17.92 2.23
C LYS A 130 6.09 17.54 1.68
N GLY A 131 6.79 18.50 1.09
CA GLY A 131 8.11 18.30 0.49
C GLY A 131 8.12 17.63 -0.89
N SER A 132 6.97 17.21 -1.42
CA SER A 132 6.88 16.64 -2.77
C SER A 132 6.70 17.71 -3.85
N ASN A 133 7.37 17.52 -5.00
CA ASN A 133 7.28 18.46 -6.13
C ASN A 133 5.84 18.56 -6.67
N ARG A 134 5.27 19.78 -6.66
CA ARG A 134 3.90 20.06 -7.11
C ARG A 134 3.58 19.52 -8.51
N ARG A 135 4.51 19.64 -9.46
CA ARG A 135 4.31 19.12 -10.84
C ARG A 135 4.18 17.59 -10.85
N LYS A 136 4.98 16.89 -10.02
CA LYS A 136 4.88 15.44 -9.87
C LYS A 136 3.56 15.03 -9.24
N ILE A 137 3.09 15.76 -8.23
CA ILE A 137 1.78 15.51 -7.60
C ILE A 137 0.65 15.65 -8.62
N ILE A 138 0.62 16.76 -9.37
CA ILE A 138 -0.41 16.99 -10.40
C ILE A 138 -0.37 15.88 -11.45
N LYS A 139 0.82 15.52 -11.93
CA LYS A 139 1.00 14.39 -12.86
C LYS A 139 0.47 13.07 -12.29
N SER A 140 0.68 12.81 -11.00
CA SER A 140 0.13 11.62 -10.33
C SER A 140 -1.40 11.63 -10.31
N TYR A 141 -2.03 12.75 -9.99
CA TYR A 141 -3.49 12.87 -10.06
C TYR A 141 -4.02 12.63 -11.47
N LEU A 142 -3.39 13.25 -12.49
CA LEU A 142 -3.80 13.06 -13.89
C LEU A 142 -3.67 11.59 -14.34
N ARG A 143 -2.60 10.90 -13.92
CA ARG A 143 -2.39 9.48 -14.21
C ARG A 143 -3.46 8.59 -13.55
N GLU A 144 -4.00 8.97 -12.40
CA GLU A 144 -5.02 8.16 -11.72
C GLU A 144 -6.38 8.22 -12.42
N ILE A 145 -6.69 9.25 -13.21
CA ILE A 145 -7.97 9.35 -13.94
C ILE A 145 -8.25 8.12 -14.82
N PRO A 146 -7.40 7.76 -15.81
CA PRO A 146 -7.63 6.57 -16.62
C PRO A 146 -7.53 5.28 -15.80
N ALA A 147 -6.68 5.23 -14.79
CA ALA A 147 -6.55 4.06 -13.92
C ALA A 147 -7.83 3.79 -13.12
N ILE A 148 -8.49 4.84 -12.62
CA ILE A 148 -9.77 4.74 -11.92
C ILE A 148 -10.85 4.21 -12.85
N LEU A 149 -10.95 4.73 -14.09
CA LEU A 149 -11.90 4.24 -15.08
C LEU A 149 -11.67 2.77 -15.43
N PHE A 150 -10.41 2.38 -15.65
CA PHE A 150 -10.03 0.99 -15.88
C PHE A 150 -10.41 0.10 -14.69
N TYR A 151 -10.14 0.52 -13.45
CA TYR A 151 -10.52 -0.24 -12.26
C TYR A 151 -12.03 -0.31 -12.05
N ALA A 152 -12.80 0.73 -12.42
CA ALA A 152 -14.25 0.67 -12.35
C ALA A 152 -14.82 -0.45 -13.23
N VAL A 153 -14.24 -0.65 -14.43
CA VAL A 153 -14.61 -1.76 -15.33
C VAL A 153 -14.05 -3.09 -14.82
N LYS A 154 -12.76 -3.15 -14.49
CA LYS A 154 -12.09 -4.38 -14.04
C LYS A 154 -12.71 -4.98 -12.77
N LEU A 155 -13.11 -4.14 -11.82
CA LEU A 155 -13.71 -4.61 -10.57
C LEU A 155 -15.17 -5.04 -10.74
N ARG A 156 -15.86 -4.61 -11.80
CA ARG A 156 -17.25 -4.99 -12.07
C ARG A 156 -17.39 -6.50 -12.27
N SER A 157 -16.42 -7.15 -12.94
CA SER A 157 -16.44 -8.61 -13.09
C SER A 157 -16.32 -9.34 -11.76
N ILE A 158 -15.51 -8.83 -10.83
CA ILE A 158 -15.32 -9.40 -9.49
C ILE A 158 -16.59 -9.26 -8.65
N ILE A 159 -17.26 -8.11 -8.72
CA ILE A 159 -18.51 -7.84 -7.99
C ILE A 159 -19.67 -8.66 -8.56
N VAL A 160 -19.70 -8.90 -9.88
CA VAL A 160 -20.79 -9.66 -10.53
C VAL A 160 -20.64 -11.18 -10.35
N GLN A 161 -19.42 -11.69 -10.15
CA GLN A 161 -19.15 -13.12 -9.99
C GLN A 161 -19.30 -13.65 -8.56
N ARG A 162 -19.64 -12.82 -7.56
CA ARG A 162 -19.72 -13.19 -6.12
C ARG A 162 -20.76 -12.38 -5.34
#